data_AF-A0A977NNV5-F1
#
_entry.id   AF-A0A977NNV5-F1
#
_cell.length_a   1.000
_cell.length_b   1.000
_cell.length_c   1.000
_cell.angle_alpha   90.00
_cell.angle_beta   90.00
_cell.angle_gamma   90.00
#
_symmetry.space_group_name_H-M   'P 1'
#
loop_
_entity.id
_entity.type
_entity.pdbx_description
1 polymer ?
#
loop_
_entity_poly.entity_id
_entity_poly.type
_entity_poly.pdbx_seq_one_letter_code
_entity_poly.pdbx_strand_id
1 'polypeptide(L)'
;MAAATTLAAITAHLSAARCRKFLAGDGITSPDFVLLPLSGVLEGVSIDARAARKSLPALGETFNIAKNLDEYQSRICTLVPSLADKNPAKMQLQKYRIGIIAAFARLAPLVRAGGVAEWNRHARLLLEEASNAYVAASTPGQKQYAASMVEAFSFFGVPEEQVDAALARMYGSAGSHGQLSSFQDN
;
A
#
# COMPACT_ATOMS: atom_id res chain seq x y z
N MET A 1 18.99 3.73 7.13
CA MET A 1 19.02 2.25 7.02
C MET A 1 17.65 1.59 7.12
N ALA A 2 16.75 2.00 8.04
CA ALA A 2 15.45 1.35 8.23
C ALA A 2 14.44 1.45 7.05
N ALA A 3 14.44 2.55 6.29
CA ALA A 3 13.48 2.73 5.17
C ALA A 3 13.73 1.76 4.00
N ALA A 4 15.00 1.50 3.67
CA ALA A 4 15.38 0.61 2.58
C ALA A 4 14.99 -0.86 2.86
N THR A 5 15.05 -1.28 4.13
CA THR A 5 14.62 -2.62 4.55
C THR A 5 13.10 -2.78 4.50
N THR A 6 12.33 -1.75 4.86
CA THR A 6 10.85 -1.81 4.81
C THR A 6 10.36 -1.93 3.37
N LEU A 7 10.84 -1.10 2.44
CA LEU A 7 10.42 -1.18 1.03
C LEU A 7 10.81 -2.53 0.39
N ALA A 8 11.99 -3.08 0.71
CA ALA A 8 12.39 -4.41 0.25
C ALA A 8 11.45 -5.51 0.75
N ALA A 9 11.06 -5.48 2.02
CA ALA A 9 10.13 -6.45 2.58
C ALA A 9 8.71 -6.30 1.99
N ILE A 10 8.25 -5.06 1.75
CA ILE A 10 6.97 -4.80 1.07
C ILE A 10 6.99 -5.36 -0.36
N THR A 11 8.04 -5.07 -1.14
CA THR A 11 8.14 -5.54 -2.53
C THR A 11 8.21 -7.06 -2.61
N ALA A 12 8.94 -7.72 -1.71
CA ALA A 12 8.92 -9.18 -1.58
C ALA A 12 7.51 -9.73 -1.28
N HIS A 13 6.74 -9.05 -0.42
CA HIS A 13 5.35 -9.42 -0.15
C HIS A 13 4.46 -9.28 -1.39
N LEU A 14 4.65 -8.22 -2.20
CA LEU A 14 3.91 -8.04 -3.45
C LEU A 14 4.23 -9.14 -4.46
N SER A 15 5.51 -9.50 -4.63
CA SER A 15 5.95 -10.55 -5.56
C SER A 15 5.42 -11.94 -5.19
N ALA A 16 5.18 -12.20 -3.91
CA ALA A 16 4.58 -13.46 -3.47
C ALA A 16 3.09 -13.61 -3.85
N ALA A 17 2.47 -12.59 -4.47
CA ALA A 17 1.08 -12.55 -4.90
C ALA A 17 0.06 -12.92 -3.80
N ARG A 18 0.41 -12.71 -2.53
CA ARG A 18 -0.47 -13.03 -1.39
C ARG A 18 -1.42 -11.87 -1.13
N CYS A 19 -2.69 -12.05 -1.48
CA CYS A 19 -3.75 -11.14 -1.06
C CYS A 19 -4.20 -11.49 0.35
N ARG A 20 -3.76 -10.66 1.30
CA ARG A 20 -4.10 -10.79 2.72
C ARG A 20 -4.59 -9.45 3.23
N LYS A 21 -5.68 -9.49 4.00
CA LYS A 21 -6.12 -8.39 4.86
C LYS A 21 -5.12 -8.17 6.00
N PHE A 22 -4.96 -6.92 6.41
CA PHE A 22 -4.15 -6.56 7.56
C PHE A 22 -4.99 -6.47 8.83
N LEU A 23 -6.31 -6.23 8.73
CA LEU A 23 -7.18 -6.16 9.88
C LEU A 23 -7.87 -7.49 10.13
N ALA A 24 -7.78 -7.98 11.38
CA ALA A 24 -8.66 -9.03 11.90
C ALA A 24 -9.85 -8.44 12.68
N GLY A 25 -9.74 -7.19 13.12
CA GLY A 25 -10.80 -6.41 13.76
C GLY A 25 -10.64 -4.94 13.40
N ASP A 26 -11.72 -4.28 13.02
CA ASP A 26 -11.71 -2.90 12.53
C ASP A 26 -11.96 -1.85 13.63
N GLY A 27 -12.35 -2.27 14.85
CA GLY A 27 -12.66 -1.36 15.96
C GLY A 27 -13.90 -0.48 15.75
N ILE A 28 -14.65 -0.71 14.66
CA ILE A 28 -15.89 -0.03 14.31
C ILE A 28 -17.06 -0.98 14.49
N THR A 29 -17.02 -2.09 13.76
CA THR A 29 -17.99 -3.19 13.81
C THR A 29 -17.53 -4.30 14.75
N SER A 30 -16.23 -4.39 15.02
CA SER A 30 -15.67 -5.24 16.07
C SER A 30 -15.37 -4.44 17.36
N PRO A 31 -15.39 -5.09 18.54
CA PRO A 31 -15.03 -4.43 19.80
C PRO A 31 -13.57 -4.00 19.83
N ASP A 32 -12.69 -4.74 19.16
CA ASP A 32 -11.26 -4.50 19.12
C ASP A 32 -10.79 -4.03 17.74
N PHE A 33 -9.79 -3.17 17.73
CA PHE A 33 -8.97 -2.91 16.55
C PHE A 33 -7.77 -3.85 16.58
N VAL A 34 -7.68 -4.74 15.59
CA VAL A 34 -6.66 -5.80 15.53
C VAL A 34 -5.95 -5.76 14.18
N LEU A 35 -4.69 -5.34 14.21
CA LEU A 35 -3.77 -5.32 13.08
C LEU A 35 -2.86 -6.54 13.15
N LEU A 36 -2.89 -7.34 12.10
CA LEU A 36 -2.13 -8.58 11.97
C LEU A 36 -0.67 -8.29 11.57
N PRO A 37 0.31 -9.02 12.13
CA PRO A 37 1.71 -8.81 11.76
C PRO A 37 2.00 -9.24 10.31
N LEU A 38 2.95 -8.55 9.69
CA LEU A 38 3.58 -8.90 8.42
C LEU A 38 5.10 -8.87 8.63
N SER A 39 5.73 -10.04 8.52
CA SER A 39 7.15 -10.22 8.82
C SER A 39 8.03 -9.19 8.10
N GLY A 40 8.84 -8.46 8.87
CA GLY A 40 9.77 -7.44 8.36
C GLY A 40 9.12 -6.11 7.96
N VAL A 41 7.80 -5.94 8.12
CA VAL A 41 7.07 -4.73 7.69
C VAL A 41 6.18 -4.17 8.78
N LEU A 42 5.33 -5.01 9.38
CA LEU A 42 4.23 -4.60 10.24
C LEU A 42 4.28 -5.35 11.56
N GLU A 43 4.35 -4.60 12.65
CA GLU A 43 4.10 -5.14 13.98
C GLU A 43 2.60 -5.30 14.21
N GLY A 44 2.20 -6.42 14.80
CA GLY A 44 0.81 -6.61 15.21
C GLY A 44 0.42 -5.65 16.34
N VAL A 45 -0.82 -5.17 16.31
CA VAL A 45 -1.41 -4.40 17.43
C VAL A 45 -2.83 -4.87 17.68
N SER A 46 -3.22 -4.96 18.95
CA SER A 46 -4.57 -5.27 19.38
C SER A 46 -4.93 -4.34 20.52
N ILE A 47 -6.02 -3.58 20.37
CA ILE A 47 -6.51 -2.65 21.39
C ILE A 47 -8.04 -2.69 21.48
N ASP A 48 -8.58 -2.48 22.68
CA ASP A 48 -10.00 -2.21 22.88
C ASP A 48 -10.34 -0.87 22.21
N ALA A 49 -11.14 -0.92 21.16
CA ALA A 49 -11.45 0.25 20.35
C ALA A 49 -12.36 1.24 21.09
N ARG A 50 -13.20 0.76 22.01
CA ARG A 50 -14.12 1.61 22.78
C ARG A 50 -13.37 2.38 23.85
N ALA A 51 -12.49 1.71 24.59
CA ALA A 51 -11.65 2.33 25.60
C ALA A 51 -10.67 3.32 24.93
N ALA A 52 -10.00 2.90 23.86
CA ALA A 52 -9.02 3.74 23.19
C ALA A 52 -9.64 5.04 22.62
N ARG A 53 -10.84 4.98 22.04
CA ARG A 53 -11.56 6.17 21.53
C ARG A 53 -11.96 7.15 22.63
N LYS A 54 -12.22 6.68 23.85
CA LYS A 54 -12.49 7.57 24.99
C LYS A 54 -11.26 8.39 25.36
N SER A 55 -10.08 7.76 25.30
CA SER A 55 -8.81 8.42 25.62
C SER A 55 -8.29 9.27 24.47
N LEU A 56 -8.49 8.82 23.22
CA LEU A 56 -8.01 9.49 22.02
C LEU A 56 -9.12 9.48 20.94
N PRO A 57 -9.99 10.50 20.90
CA PRO A 57 -11.13 10.54 19.97
C PRO A 57 -10.75 10.41 18.49
N ALA A 58 -9.57 10.88 18.09
CA ALA A 58 -9.05 10.78 16.73
C ALA A 58 -8.95 9.32 16.22
N LEU A 59 -8.88 8.33 17.11
CA LEU A 59 -8.85 6.92 16.74
C LEU A 59 -10.13 6.45 16.03
N GLY A 60 -11.28 7.09 16.26
CA GLY A 60 -12.50 6.75 15.53
C GLY A 60 -12.35 6.97 14.02
N GLU A 61 -11.75 8.08 13.64
CA GLU A 61 -11.40 8.36 12.24
C GLU A 61 -10.30 7.43 11.74
N THR A 62 -9.27 7.20 12.56
CA THR A 62 -8.16 6.28 12.23
C THR A 62 -8.67 4.89 11.87
N PHE A 63 -9.56 4.32 12.69
CA PHE A 63 -10.15 3.01 12.45
C PHE A 63 -10.96 2.97 11.15
N ASN A 64 -11.67 4.05 10.82
CA ASN A 64 -12.44 4.14 9.59
C ASN A 64 -11.56 4.22 8.36
N ILE A 65 -10.51 5.03 8.40
CA ILE A 65 -9.53 5.13 7.30
C ILE A 65 -8.81 3.79 7.13
N ALA A 66 -8.34 3.18 8.22
CA ALA A 66 -7.67 1.87 8.21
C ALA A 66 -8.56 0.78 7.59
N LYS A 67 -9.83 0.68 8.00
CA LYS A 67 -10.81 -0.24 7.42
C LYS A 67 -10.91 -0.10 5.91
N ASN A 68 -11.06 1.13 5.43
CA ASN A 68 -11.22 1.40 4.00
C ASN A 68 -9.92 1.17 3.21
N LEU A 69 -8.76 1.50 3.77
CA LEU A 69 -7.46 1.17 3.15
C LEU A 69 -7.27 -0.35 3.03
N ASP A 70 -7.65 -1.13 4.05
CA ASP A 70 -7.58 -2.60 3.99
C ASP A 70 -8.59 -3.19 2.98
N GLU A 71 -9.72 -2.52 2.79
CA GLU A 71 -10.67 -2.83 1.71
C GLU A 71 -10.08 -2.60 0.33
N TYR A 72 -9.55 -1.41 0.07
CA TYR A 72 -8.92 -1.12 -1.22
C TYR A 72 -7.66 -1.95 -1.45
N GLN A 73 -6.84 -2.23 -0.43
CA GLN A 73 -5.71 -3.13 -0.60
C GLN A 73 -6.15 -4.49 -1.13
N SER A 74 -7.24 -5.04 -0.57
CA SER A 74 -7.74 -6.35 -0.97
C SER A 74 -8.27 -6.32 -2.40
N ARG A 75 -9.05 -5.30 -2.75
CA ARG A 75 -9.60 -5.13 -4.10
C ARG A 75 -8.49 -4.96 -5.14
N ILE A 76 -7.53 -4.09 -4.86
CA ILE A 76 -6.39 -3.84 -5.75
C ILE A 76 -5.55 -5.11 -5.88
N CYS A 77 -5.28 -5.81 -4.78
CA CYS A 77 -4.50 -7.06 -4.83
C CYS A 77 -5.16 -8.11 -5.72
N THR A 78 -6.49 -8.24 -5.67
CA THR A 78 -7.24 -9.17 -6.51
C THR A 78 -7.26 -8.74 -7.98
N LEU A 79 -7.29 -7.44 -8.26
CA LEU A 79 -7.33 -6.91 -9.64
C LEU A 79 -5.97 -6.99 -10.35
N VAL A 80 -4.89 -6.62 -9.67
CA VAL A 80 -3.55 -6.48 -10.26
C VAL A 80 -3.09 -7.70 -11.10
N PRO A 81 -3.31 -8.97 -10.70
CA PRO A 81 -2.92 -10.13 -11.49
C PRO A 81 -3.58 -10.22 -12.87
N SER A 82 -4.76 -9.62 -13.08
CA SER A 82 -5.43 -9.64 -14.38
C SER A 82 -4.89 -8.59 -15.36
N LEU A 83 -4.05 -7.68 -14.89
CA LEU A 83 -3.45 -6.62 -15.70
C LEU A 83 -2.08 -7.06 -16.23
N ALA A 84 -1.81 -6.76 -17.51
CA ALA A 84 -0.50 -6.98 -18.11
C ALA A 84 0.59 -6.13 -17.42
N ASP A 85 1.82 -6.62 -17.35
CA ASP A 85 2.93 -5.91 -16.68
C ASP A 85 3.23 -4.54 -17.29
N LYS A 86 3.01 -4.40 -18.61
CA LYS A 86 3.18 -3.13 -19.33
C LYS A 86 1.99 -2.17 -19.16
N ASN A 87 0.93 -2.58 -18.46
CA ASN A 87 -0.23 -1.72 -18.24
C ASN A 87 0.10 -0.66 -17.17
N PRO A 88 0.05 0.65 -17.48
CA PRO A 88 0.37 1.70 -16.50
C PRO A 88 -0.56 1.68 -15.28
N ALA A 89 -1.82 1.23 -15.43
CA ALA A 89 -2.73 1.08 -14.30
C ALA A 89 -2.21 0.04 -13.30
N LYS A 90 -1.55 -1.03 -13.76
CA LYS A 90 -0.96 -2.04 -12.86
C LYS A 90 0.12 -1.41 -11.98
N MET A 91 1.00 -0.61 -12.58
CA MET A 91 2.06 0.07 -11.84
C MET A 91 1.48 1.04 -10.80
N GLN A 92 0.50 1.85 -11.21
CA GLN A 92 -0.14 2.81 -10.32
C GLN A 92 -0.87 2.12 -9.14
N LEU A 93 -1.60 1.04 -9.42
CA LEU A 93 -2.25 0.22 -8.40
C LEU A 93 -1.24 -0.38 -7.41
N GLN A 94 -0.11 -0.90 -7.91
CA GLN A 94 0.94 -1.45 -7.06
C GLN A 94 1.61 -0.36 -6.21
N LYS A 95 1.78 0.86 -6.74
CA LYS A 95 2.27 2.02 -5.98
C LYS A 95 1.37 2.32 -4.78
N TYR A 96 0.05 2.35 -4.97
CA TYR A 96 -0.87 2.55 -3.85
C TYR A 96 -0.89 1.35 -2.89
N ARG A 97 -0.73 0.12 -3.36
CA ARG A 97 -0.55 -1.03 -2.45
C ARG A 97 0.68 -0.88 -1.55
N ILE A 98 1.82 -0.42 -2.10
CA ILE A 98 3.02 -0.12 -1.30
C ILE A 98 2.70 0.96 -0.26
N GLY A 99 2.06 2.05 -0.67
CA GLY A 99 1.63 3.13 0.22
C GLY A 99 0.74 2.63 1.35
N ILE A 100 -0.26 1.78 1.04
CA ILE A 100 -1.18 1.23 2.06
C ILE A 100 -0.42 0.37 3.07
N ILE A 101 0.45 -0.52 2.60
CA ILE A 101 1.23 -1.40 3.49
C ILE A 101 2.14 -0.56 4.39
N ALA A 102 2.81 0.45 3.85
CA ALA A 102 3.64 1.37 4.62
C ALA A 102 2.83 2.21 5.61
N ALA A 103 1.62 2.65 5.23
CA ALA A 103 0.72 3.35 6.14
C ALA A 103 0.35 2.47 7.35
N PHE A 104 0.06 1.18 7.15
CA PHE A 104 -0.17 0.25 8.26
C PHE A 104 1.08 0.06 9.13
N ALA A 105 2.25 -0.09 8.51
CA ALA A 105 3.52 -0.19 9.24
C ALA A 105 3.75 1.01 10.17
N ARG A 106 3.40 2.21 9.69
CA ARG A 106 3.47 3.46 10.46
C ARG A 106 2.39 3.56 11.53
N LEU A 107 1.21 3.00 11.30
CA LEU A 107 0.06 3.08 12.21
C LEU A 107 0.31 2.33 13.53
N ALA A 108 0.89 1.13 13.46
CA ALA A 108 1.07 0.23 14.61
C ALA A 108 1.69 0.92 15.86
N PRO A 109 2.82 1.64 15.76
CA PRO A 109 3.38 2.37 16.91
C PRO A 109 2.54 3.60 17.30
N LEU A 110 1.87 4.27 16.36
CA LEU A 110 1.11 5.50 16.63
C LEU A 110 -0.17 5.24 17.41
N VAL A 111 -0.82 4.10 17.18
CA VAL A 111 -2.01 3.68 17.95
C VAL A 111 -1.70 3.54 19.44
N ARG A 112 -0.46 3.14 19.79
CA ARG A 112 -0.01 3.04 21.19
C ARG A 112 0.44 4.40 21.76
N ALA A 113 1.14 5.19 20.95
CA ALA A 113 1.79 6.43 21.39
C ALA A 113 0.88 7.68 21.37
N GLY A 114 -0.24 7.64 20.65
CA GLY A 114 -1.22 8.72 20.63
C GLY A 114 -1.05 9.80 19.55
N GLY A 115 -0.29 9.53 18.49
CA GLY A 115 0.04 10.48 17.40
C GLY A 115 -0.71 10.25 16.08
N VAL A 116 -1.97 9.84 16.12
CA VAL A 116 -2.69 9.36 14.92
C VAL A 116 -3.26 10.46 14.01
N ALA A 117 -3.32 11.72 14.46
CA ALA A 117 -3.93 12.81 13.68
C ALA A 117 -3.17 13.10 12.37
N GLU A 118 -1.84 13.11 12.42
CA GLU A 118 -1.02 13.28 11.21
C GLU A 118 -1.13 12.07 10.28
N TRP A 119 -1.19 10.87 10.86
CA TRP A 119 -1.46 9.66 10.09
C TRP A 119 -2.81 9.74 9.36
N ASN A 120 -3.88 10.17 10.03
CA ASN A 120 -5.20 10.33 9.41
C ASN A 120 -5.15 11.24 8.18
N ARG A 121 -4.41 12.36 8.25
CA ARG A 121 -4.27 13.32 7.14
C ARG A 121 -3.67 12.67 5.89
N HIS A 122 -2.49 12.03 6.03
CA HIS A 122 -1.82 11.39 4.90
C HIS A 122 -2.56 10.14 4.42
N ALA A 123 -3.12 9.35 5.35
CA ALA A 123 -3.84 8.13 5.04
C ALA A 123 -5.17 8.40 4.32
N ARG A 124 -5.82 9.54 4.57
CA ARG A 124 -7.01 9.99 3.85
C ARG A 124 -6.71 10.32 2.38
N LEU A 125 -5.63 11.05 2.11
CA LEU A 125 -5.17 11.32 0.74
C LEU A 125 -4.84 10.02 0.00
N LEU A 126 -4.13 9.11 0.68
CA LEU A 126 -3.81 7.79 0.12
C LEU A 126 -5.07 6.98 -0.19
N LEU A 127 -6.07 7.01 0.69
CA LEU A 127 -7.33 6.30 0.50
C LEU A 127 -8.09 6.81 -0.74
N GLU A 128 -8.19 8.14 -0.87
CA GLU A 128 -8.85 8.78 -2.00
C GLU A 128 -8.17 8.40 -3.32
N GLU A 129 -6.85 8.53 -3.37
CA GLU A 129 -6.07 8.22 -4.57
C GLU A 129 -6.10 6.72 -4.92
N ALA A 130 -6.00 5.83 -3.93
CA ALA A 130 -6.12 4.38 -4.14
C ALA A 130 -7.52 3.99 -4.66
N SER A 131 -8.56 4.63 -4.13
CA SER A 131 -9.94 4.47 -4.58
C SER A 131 -10.10 4.91 -6.04
N ASN A 132 -9.66 6.13 -6.36
CA ASN A 132 -9.72 6.69 -7.71
C ASN A 132 -8.99 5.80 -8.71
N ALA A 133 -7.81 5.30 -8.33
CA ALA A 133 -7.03 4.39 -9.16
C ALA A 133 -7.71 3.07 -9.43
N TYR A 134 -8.28 2.48 -8.38
CA TYR A 134 -9.01 1.23 -8.52
C TYR A 134 -10.19 1.39 -9.48
N VAL A 135 -11.01 2.43 -9.28
CA VAL A 135 -12.19 2.68 -10.12
C VAL A 135 -11.82 2.92 -11.58
N ALA A 136 -10.76 3.71 -11.84
CA ALA A 136 -10.28 3.94 -13.20
C ALA A 136 -9.74 2.67 -13.86
N ALA A 137 -9.05 1.81 -13.11
CA ALA A 137 -8.53 0.55 -13.63
C ALA A 137 -9.63 -0.51 -13.85
N SER A 138 -10.72 -0.48 -13.07
CA SER A 138 -11.82 -1.45 -13.17
C SER A 138 -12.91 -1.04 -14.15
N THR A 139 -12.91 0.21 -14.64
CA THR A 139 -14.01 0.77 -15.46
C THR A 139 -13.49 1.21 -16.83
N PRO A 140 -13.98 0.63 -17.94
CA PRO A 140 -13.55 1.01 -19.28
C PRO A 140 -13.79 2.50 -19.57
N GLY A 141 -12.79 3.18 -20.12
CA GLY A 141 -12.90 4.57 -20.57
C GLY A 141 -12.69 5.64 -19.49
N GLN A 142 -12.54 5.25 -18.22
CA GLN A 142 -12.27 6.20 -17.15
C GLN A 142 -10.78 6.56 -17.12
N LYS A 143 -10.49 7.86 -17.25
CA LYS A 143 -9.12 8.38 -17.14
C LYS A 143 -8.79 8.69 -15.68
N GLN A 144 -7.54 8.46 -15.31
CA GLN A 144 -6.99 8.86 -14.03
C GLN A 144 -5.84 9.85 -14.25
N TYR A 145 -5.78 10.85 -13.37
CA TYR A 145 -4.58 11.65 -13.14
C TYR A 145 -3.98 11.20 -11.82
N ALA A 146 -2.69 10.87 -11.81
CA ALA A 146 -1.99 10.55 -10.57
C ALA A 146 -1.70 11.86 -9.83
N ALA A 147 -2.24 12.04 -8.62
CA ALA A 147 -1.78 13.11 -7.76
C ALA A 147 -0.36 12.79 -7.24
N SER A 148 0.44 13.83 -7.04
CA SER A 148 1.71 13.70 -6.31
C SER A 148 1.43 13.27 -4.88
N MET A 149 2.13 12.23 -4.41
CA MET A 149 1.95 11.66 -3.08
C MET A 149 3.23 11.75 -2.24
N VAL A 150 4.18 12.59 -2.66
CA VAL A 150 5.54 12.69 -2.11
C VAL A 150 5.53 12.83 -0.59
N GLU A 151 4.73 13.75 -0.06
CA GLU A 151 4.67 14.00 1.39
C GLU A 151 4.12 12.80 2.16
N ALA A 152 3.04 12.18 1.67
CA ALA A 152 2.44 11.02 2.32
C ALA A 152 3.39 9.81 2.30
N PHE A 153 4.03 9.54 1.17
CA PHE A 153 4.98 8.45 1.00
C PHE A 153 6.22 8.65 1.88
N SER A 154 6.73 9.88 1.96
CA SER A 154 7.79 10.27 2.89
C SER A 154 7.38 10.05 4.35
N PHE A 155 6.19 10.49 4.74
CA PHE A 155 5.65 10.30 6.09
C PHE A 155 5.51 8.82 6.47
N PHE A 156 5.11 7.96 5.54
CA PHE A 156 5.03 6.51 5.74
C PHE A 156 6.39 5.80 5.69
N GLY A 157 7.48 6.52 5.40
CA GLY A 157 8.84 5.99 5.38
C GLY A 157 9.22 5.26 4.09
N VAL A 158 8.49 5.47 3.01
CA VAL A 158 8.74 4.90 1.68
C VAL A 158 8.71 6.00 0.60
N PRO A 159 9.77 6.82 0.45
CA PRO A 159 9.77 7.94 -0.49
C PRO A 159 9.32 7.53 -1.90
N GLU A 160 8.50 8.38 -2.54
CA GLU A 160 7.81 8.08 -3.79
C GLU A 160 8.77 7.65 -4.91
N GLU A 161 9.90 8.33 -5.06
CA GLU A 161 10.94 7.99 -6.05
C GLU A 161 11.51 6.57 -5.85
N GLN A 162 11.67 6.13 -4.59
CA GLN A 162 12.17 4.79 -4.29
C GLN A 162 11.13 3.74 -4.64
N VAL A 163 9.86 4.05 -4.43
CA VAL A 163 8.73 3.21 -4.83
C VAL A 163 8.68 3.07 -6.34
N ASP A 164 8.76 4.18 -7.07
CA ASP A 164 8.74 4.18 -8.53
C ASP A 164 9.92 3.40 -9.11
N ALA A 165 11.13 3.59 -8.56
CA ALA A 165 12.30 2.82 -8.94
C ALA A 165 12.14 1.31 -8.65
N ALA A 166 11.50 0.94 -7.53
CA ALA A 166 11.23 -0.45 -7.20
C ALA A 166 10.23 -1.10 -8.16
N LEU A 167 9.15 -0.40 -8.49
CA LEU A 167 8.15 -0.87 -9.46
C LEU A 167 8.73 -0.99 -10.87
N ALA A 168 9.58 -0.03 -11.28
CA ALA A 168 10.28 -0.11 -12.56
C ALA A 168 11.19 -1.35 -12.64
N ARG A 169 11.85 -1.75 -11.54
CA ARG A 169 12.61 -3.01 -11.50
C ARG A 169 11.71 -4.25 -11.60
N MET A 170 10.53 -4.21 -10.99
CA MET A 170 9.58 -5.34 -11.01
C MET A 170 8.92 -5.54 -12.38
N TYR A 171 8.55 -4.46 -13.07
CA TYR A 171 7.72 -4.52 -14.29
C TYR A 171 8.40 -3.98 -15.55
N GLY A 172 9.50 -3.22 -15.42
CA GLY A 172 10.17 -2.54 -16.52
C GLY A 172 11.14 -3.40 -17.33
N SER A 173 11.38 -4.66 -16.96
CA SER A 173 12.40 -5.53 -17.60
C SER A 173 11.78 -6.80 -18.20
N ALA A 174 11.10 -6.65 -19.32
CA ALA A 174 10.85 -7.75 -20.27
C ALA A 174 11.25 -7.26 -21.68
N GLY A 175 12.58 -7.18 -21.90
CA GLY A 175 13.14 -6.68 -23.15
C GLY A 175 14.67 -6.57 -23.16
N SER A 176 15.40 -7.62 -22.79
CA SER A 176 16.85 -7.73 -23.09
C SER A 176 17.40 -9.16 -22.95
N HIS A 177 16.75 -10.15 -23.57
CA HIS A 177 17.45 -11.35 -24.02
C HIS A 177 16.91 -11.72 -25.41
N GLY A 178 17.50 -11.09 -26.43
CA GLY A 178 17.11 -11.28 -27.81
C GLY A 178 17.91 -10.42 -28.77
N GLN A 179 19.24 -10.49 -28.72
CA GLN A 179 20.11 -10.33 -29.90
C GLN A 179 21.59 -10.53 -29.54
N LEU A 180 22.19 -11.51 -30.21
CA LEU A 180 23.61 -11.73 -30.58
C LEU A 180 23.65 -13.25 -30.89
N SER A 181 23.78 -13.75 -32.11
CA SER A 181 24.46 -13.22 -33.30
C SER A 181 23.96 -13.97 -34.54
N SER A 182 23.60 -13.24 -35.59
CA SER A 182 23.66 -13.73 -36.97
C SER A 182 24.92 -13.15 -37.63
N PHE A 183 25.46 -13.93 -38.57
CA PHE A 183 26.57 -13.65 -39.50
C PHE A 183 27.98 -14.10 -39.09
N GLN A 184 28.38 -15.26 -39.62
CA GLN A 184 29.61 -15.35 -40.39
C GLN A 184 29.28 -15.93 -41.77
N ASP A 185 29.75 -15.22 -42.77
CA ASP A 185 29.61 -15.45 -44.20
C ASP A 185 30.40 -16.68 -44.67
N ASN A 186 29.90 -17.31 -45.75
CA ASN A 186 30.65 -18.20 -46.64
C ASN A 186 31.02 -17.44 -47.91
#